data_AF-A0AAE0RBM3-F1
#
_entry.id   AF-A0AAE0RBM3-F1
#
_cell.length_a   1.000
_cell.length_b   1.000
_cell.length_c   1.000
_cell.angle_alpha   90.00
_cell.angle_beta   90.00
_cell.angle_gamma   90.00
#
_symmetry.space_group_name_H-M   'P 1'
#
loop_
_entity.id
_entity.type
_entity.pdbx_description
1 polymer ?
#
loop_
_entity_poly.entity_id
_entity_poly.type
_entity_poly.pdbx_seq_one_letter_code
_entity_poly.pdbx_strand_id
1 'polypeptide(L)'
;MVVCRMTLLVCKTKRSKIEKKTKWWKLKKEECCEEFRQKLRQALGGQVVLPDDWETTAEVIRETGRKVLGVSSGRRKEDKETWWWNEEVQDSIQRKRLAKKKWDMDRTEENRQEYKELQRRVKKEVSKAK
;
A
#
# COMPACT_ATOMS: atom_id res chain seq x y z
N MET A 1 -8.26 14.39 -48.37
CA MET A 1 -7.94 14.68 -46.95
C MET A 1 -7.58 13.38 -46.27
N VAL A 2 -6.31 13.18 -45.89
CA VAL A 2 -5.87 11.97 -45.20
C VAL A 2 -5.98 12.23 -43.69
N VAL A 3 -6.99 11.66 -43.05
CA VAL A 3 -7.16 11.75 -41.60
C VAL A 3 -6.23 10.73 -40.95
N CYS A 4 -5.08 11.19 -40.46
CA CYS A 4 -4.14 10.35 -39.73
C CYS A 4 -4.71 10.03 -38.34
N ARG A 5 -5.24 8.82 -38.16
CA ARG A 5 -5.65 8.28 -36.85
C ARG A 5 -4.40 7.83 -36.08
N MET A 6 -3.87 8.72 -35.25
CA MET A 6 -2.83 8.40 -34.27
C MET A 6 -3.44 7.61 -33.10
N THR A 7 -3.25 6.30 -33.09
CA THR A 7 -3.57 5.45 -31.94
C THR A 7 -2.51 5.62 -30.86
N LEU A 8 -2.79 6.49 -29.89
CA LEU A 8 -1.98 6.61 -28.69
C LEU A 8 -2.10 5.33 -27.85
N LEU A 9 -1.10 4.44 -27.96
CA LEU A 9 -0.91 3.36 -27.00
C LEU A 9 -0.40 3.95 -25.69
N VAL A 10 -1.32 4.30 -24.80
CA VAL A 10 -0.96 4.84 -23.50
C VAL A 10 -0.48 3.70 -22.59
N CYS A 11 0.83 3.48 -22.57
CA CYS A 11 1.48 2.47 -21.75
C CYS A 11 1.19 2.68 -20.25
N LYS A 12 0.79 1.61 -19.56
CA LYS A 12 0.52 1.63 -18.11
C LYS A 12 1.83 1.89 -17.37
N THR A 13 1.91 2.98 -16.60
CA THR A 13 3.05 3.24 -15.71
C THR A 13 3.13 2.11 -14.67
N LYS A 14 4.20 1.31 -14.71
CA LYS A 14 4.40 0.22 -13.75
C LYS A 14 4.61 0.84 -12.38
N ARG A 15 3.76 0.50 -11.40
CA ARG A 15 3.98 0.89 -9.99
C ARG A 15 5.23 0.17 -9.50
N SER A 16 6.16 0.89 -8.88
CA SER A 16 7.32 0.29 -8.23
C SER A 16 6.86 -0.72 -7.18
N LYS A 17 7.50 -1.89 -7.15
CA LYS A 17 7.25 -2.88 -6.11
C LYS A 17 7.80 -2.32 -4.80
N ILE A 18 6.92 -1.98 -3.86
CA ILE A 18 7.31 -1.58 -2.52
C ILE A 18 7.77 -2.84 -1.80
N GLU A 19 8.97 -2.81 -1.22
CA GLU A 19 9.50 -3.92 -0.45
C GLU A 19 8.67 -4.16 0.81
N LYS A 20 8.35 -5.43 1.05
CA LYS A 20 7.62 -5.85 2.25
C LYS A 20 8.55 -5.74 3.45
N LYS A 21 8.10 -5.09 4.53
CA LYS A 21 8.89 -4.90 5.76
C LYS A 21 8.40 -5.81 6.87
N THR A 22 9.30 -6.52 7.55
CA THR A 22 8.96 -7.31 8.75
C THR A 22 8.51 -6.39 9.87
N LYS A 23 7.48 -6.80 10.63
CA LYS A 23 6.89 -5.99 11.72
C LYS A 23 7.70 -6.10 13.02
N TRP A 24 8.95 -5.65 13.01
CA TRP A 24 9.86 -5.74 14.18
C TRP A 24 9.31 -5.08 15.46
N TRP A 25 8.49 -4.04 15.32
CA TRP A 25 7.85 -3.38 16.47
C TRP A 25 6.96 -4.29 17.32
N LYS A 26 6.50 -5.44 16.78
CA LYS A 26 5.75 -6.44 17.56
C LYS A 26 6.60 -7.14 18.61
N LEU A 27 7.93 -7.11 18.50
CA LEU A 27 8.84 -7.64 19.53
C LEU A 27 8.77 -6.88 20.85
N LYS A 28 8.14 -5.69 20.87
CA LYS A 28 7.82 -4.99 22.13
C LYS A 28 6.81 -5.76 22.99
N LYS A 29 6.05 -6.68 22.40
CA LYS A 29 5.14 -7.56 23.14
C LYS A 29 5.93 -8.79 23.58
N GLU A 30 5.87 -9.10 24.86
CA GLU A 30 6.62 -10.20 25.48
C GLU A 30 6.25 -11.55 24.87
N GLU A 31 4.94 -11.83 24.72
CA GLU A 31 4.42 -13.04 24.08
C GLU A 31 4.99 -13.27 22.66
N CYS A 32 4.96 -12.22 21.82
CA CYS A 32 5.48 -12.29 20.45
C CYS A 32 7.00 -12.45 20.41
N CYS A 33 7.70 -11.92 21.41
CA CYS A 33 9.14 -12.06 21.56
C CYS A 33 9.51 -13.50 21.95
N GLU A 34 8.79 -14.09 22.90
CA GLU A 34 9.01 -15.47 23.35
C GLU A 34 8.73 -16.49 22.25
N GLU A 35 7.59 -16.36 21.55
CA GLU A 35 7.26 -17.21 20.40
C GLU A 35 8.34 -17.13 19.31
N PHE A 36 8.84 -15.92 19.05
CA PHE A 36 9.92 -15.70 18.08
C PHE A 36 11.21 -16.37 18.53
N ARG A 37 11.62 -16.22 19.81
CA ARG A 37 12.82 -16.86 20.37
C ARG A 37 12.70 -18.38 20.36
N GLN A 38 11.53 -18.94 20.64
CA GLN A 38 11.29 -20.38 20.60
C GLN A 38 11.43 -20.91 19.16
N LYS A 39 10.78 -20.27 18.19
CA LYS A 39 10.88 -20.67 16.77
C LYS A 39 12.26 -20.46 16.19
N LEU A 40 12.97 -19.40 16.61
CA LEU A 40 14.35 -19.17 16.20
C LEU A 40 15.27 -20.28 16.72
N ARG A 41 15.13 -20.66 17.99
CA ARG A 41 15.88 -21.78 18.58
C ARG A 41 15.60 -23.10 17.87
N GLN A 42 14.35 -23.37 17.51
CA GLN A 42 13.98 -24.54 16.71
C GLN A 42 14.61 -24.49 15.31
N ALA A 43 14.59 -23.34 14.64
CA ALA A 43 15.15 -23.18 13.30
C ALA A 43 16.68 -23.31 13.26
N LEU A 44 17.35 -22.90 14.33
CA LEU A 44 18.80 -23.03 14.51
C LEU A 44 19.21 -24.39 15.15
N GLY A 45 18.28 -25.34 15.26
CA GLY A 45 18.57 -26.70 15.75
C GLY A 45 18.97 -26.77 17.24
N GLY A 46 18.63 -25.76 18.04
CA GLY A 46 18.98 -25.73 19.47
C GLY A 46 20.46 -25.47 19.77
N GLN A 47 21.26 -25.06 18.78
CA GLN A 47 22.64 -24.65 19.01
C GLN A 47 22.70 -23.40 19.90
N VAL A 48 23.49 -23.48 20.97
CA VAL A 48 23.79 -22.34 21.87
C VAL A 48 24.76 -21.35 21.21
N VAL A 49 25.55 -21.82 20.25
CA VAL A 49 26.55 -21.05 19.51
C VAL A 49 26.04 -20.82 18.08
N LEU A 50 25.95 -19.57 17.67
CA LEU A 50 25.55 -19.20 16.32
C LEU A 50 26.64 -19.63 15.32
N PRO A 51 26.28 -20.11 14.12
CA PRO A 51 27.25 -20.37 13.06
C PRO A 51 28.09 -19.11 12.76
N ASP A 52 29.36 -19.30 12.42
CA ASP A 52 30.28 -18.20 12.03
C ASP A 52 29.79 -17.49 10.75
N ASP A 53 28.95 -18.19 9.97
CA ASP A 53 28.27 -17.68 8.79
C ASP A 53 27.12 -16.71 9.16
N TRP A 54 27.47 -15.44 9.27
CA TRP A 54 26.54 -14.36 9.60
C TRP A 54 25.43 -14.19 8.55
N GLU A 55 25.72 -14.41 7.27
CA GLU A 55 24.74 -14.26 6.19
C GLU A 55 23.60 -15.27 6.33
N THR A 56 23.94 -16.54 6.47
CA THR A 56 23.00 -17.65 6.69
C THR A 56 22.18 -17.43 7.95
N THR A 57 22.83 -17.03 9.04
CA THR A 57 22.16 -16.74 10.31
C THR A 57 21.18 -15.57 10.19
N ALA A 58 21.58 -14.49 9.50
CA ALA A 58 20.72 -13.35 9.25
C ALA A 58 19.52 -13.70 8.37
N GLU A 59 19.69 -14.60 7.40
CA GLU A 59 18.57 -15.11 6.58
C GLU A 59 17.56 -15.89 7.42
N VAL A 60 18.02 -16.81 8.27
CA VAL A 60 17.16 -17.58 9.19
C VAL A 60 16.40 -16.65 10.13
N ILE A 61 17.05 -15.62 10.68
CA ILE A 61 16.41 -14.59 11.52
C ILE A 61 15.33 -13.84 10.73
N ARG A 62 15.65 -13.39 9.51
CA ARG A 62 14.71 -12.64 8.65
C ARG A 62 13.52 -13.52 8.26
N GLU A 63 13.74 -14.78 7.92
CA GLU A 63 12.67 -15.73 7.60
C GLU A 63 11.76 -16.01 8.79
N THR A 64 12.35 -16.33 9.94
CA THR A 64 11.60 -16.58 11.17
C THR A 64 10.80 -15.34 11.55
N GLY A 65 11.40 -14.15 11.42
CA GLY A 65 10.72 -12.88 11.69
C GLY A 65 9.54 -12.65 10.74
N ARG A 66 9.69 -12.97 9.45
CA ARG A 66 8.59 -12.91 8.47
C ARG A 66 7.46 -13.90 8.82
N LYS A 67 7.78 -15.11 9.28
CA LYS A 67 6.82 -16.16 9.64
C LYS A 67 6.05 -15.82 10.92
N VAL A 68 6.73 -15.32 11.96
CA VAL A 68 6.14 -15.06 13.29
C VAL A 68 5.50 -13.67 13.37
N LEU A 69 6.27 -12.62 13.08
CA LEU A 69 5.81 -11.24 13.26
C LEU A 69 4.89 -10.81 12.09
N GLY A 70 5.03 -11.50 10.96
CA GLY A 70 4.37 -11.17 9.71
C GLY A 70 5.04 -10.02 8.97
N VAL A 71 4.62 -9.83 7.73
CA VAL A 71 5.09 -8.76 6.86
C VAL A 71 4.05 -7.65 6.73
N SER A 72 4.52 -6.41 6.71
CA SER A 72 3.75 -5.25 6.31
C SER A 72 3.96 -4.99 4.82
N SER A 73 2.94 -4.47 4.15
CA SER A 73 3.00 -4.06 2.74
C SER A 73 3.95 -2.88 2.48
N GLY A 74 4.52 -2.29 3.53
CA GLY A 74 5.45 -1.16 3.44
C GLY A 74 4.79 0.16 3.03
N ARG A 75 3.49 0.14 2.69
CA ARG A 75 2.73 1.34 2.37
C ARG A 75 2.46 2.10 3.66
N ARG A 76 3.05 3.30 3.77
CA ARG A 76 2.56 4.30 4.73
C ARG A 76 1.12 4.59 4.35
N LYS A 77 0.19 4.38 5.28
CA LYS A 77 -1.14 4.96 5.15
C LYS A 77 -0.89 6.46 5.27
N GLU A 78 -1.08 7.20 4.18
CA GLU A 78 -1.24 8.64 4.30
C GLU A 78 -2.51 8.81 5.14
N ASP A 79 -2.31 9.07 6.44
CA ASP A 79 -3.36 9.59 7.29
C ASP A 79 -3.65 11.00 6.76
N LYS A 80 -4.51 11.06 5.73
CA LYS A 80 -5.09 12.31 5.27
C LYS A 80 -5.94 12.78 6.45
N GLU A 81 -5.79 14.02 6.86
CA GLU A 81 -6.61 14.62 7.92
C GLU A 81 -8.08 14.58 7.51
N THR A 82 -8.77 13.51 7.88
CA THR A 82 -10.19 13.27 7.58
C THR A 82 -11.10 13.79 8.69
N TRP A 83 -10.55 14.33 9.78
CA TRP A 83 -11.32 14.70 10.98
C TRP A 83 -12.26 15.90 10.77
N TRP A 84 -12.04 16.70 9.73
CA TRP A 84 -12.89 17.84 9.34
C TRP A 84 -13.72 17.58 8.07
N TRP A 85 -13.76 16.33 7.56
CA TRP A 85 -14.58 16.01 6.37
C TRP A 85 -16.01 15.66 6.77
N ASN A 86 -16.98 16.46 6.32
CA ASN A 86 -18.41 16.11 6.38
C ASN A 86 -18.71 14.86 5.53
N GLU A 87 -19.80 14.16 5.86
CA GLU A 87 -20.24 12.95 5.13
C GLU A 87 -20.39 13.21 3.62
N GLU A 88 -20.90 14.38 3.24
CA GLU A 88 -21.02 14.82 1.84
C GLU A 88 -19.67 14.99 1.12
N VAL A 89 -18.67 15.53 1.82
CA VAL A 89 -17.30 15.65 1.31
C VAL A 89 -16.70 14.26 1.13
N GLN A 90 -16.96 13.34 2.06
CA GLN A 90 -16.46 11.97 1.96
C GLN A 90 -17.10 11.21 0.79
N ASP A 91 -18.43 11.29 0.63
CA ASP A 91 -19.16 10.65 -0.47
C ASP A 91 -18.72 11.22 -1.83
N SER A 92 -18.60 12.54 -1.96
CA SER A 92 -18.12 13.17 -3.20
C SER A 92 -16.68 12.73 -3.57
N ILE A 93 -15.78 12.58 -2.58
CA ILE A 93 -14.42 12.07 -2.80
C ILE A 93 -14.44 10.60 -3.21
N GLN A 94 -15.29 9.78 -2.61
CA GLN A 94 -15.46 8.38 -2.99
C GLN A 94 -15.95 8.24 -4.43
N ARG A 95 -17.00 8.99 -4.81
CA ARG A 95 -17.51 9.03 -6.19
C ARG A 95 -16.42 9.46 -7.18
N LYS A 96 -15.65 10.50 -6.86
CA LYS A 96 -14.50 10.92 -7.69
C LYS A 96 -13.46 9.80 -7.85
N ARG A 97 -13.16 9.05 -6.78
CA ARG A 97 -12.22 7.92 -6.84
C ARG A 97 -12.73 6.80 -7.74
N LEU A 98 -14.02 6.48 -7.66
CA LEU A 98 -14.65 5.47 -8.52
C LEU A 98 -14.61 5.89 -10.00
N ALA A 99 -14.94 7.15 -10.31
CA ALA A 99 -14.83 7.67 -11.67
C ALA A 99 -13.38 7.68 -12.18
N LYS A 100 -12.41 8.01 -11.32
CA LYS A 100 -10.98 7.90 -11.67
C LYS A 100 -10.60 6.45 -12.00
N LYS A 101 -11.09 5.48 -11.23
CA LYS A 101 -10.85 4.05 -11.48
C LYS A 101 -11.47 3.60 -12.80
N LYS A 102 -12.71 4.02 -13.10
CA LYS A 102 -13.37 3.76 -14.40
C LYS A 102 -12.57 4.37 -15.56
N TRP A 103 -12.15 5.64 -15.44
CA TRP A 103 -11.32 6.29 -16.45
C TRP A 103 -9.96 5.59 -16.63
N ASP A 104 -9.33 5.12 -15.55
CA ASP A 104 -8.07 4.38 -15.62
C ASP A 104 -8.23 3.01 -16.31
N MET A 105 -9.42 2.40 -16.27
CA MET A 105 -9.74 1.14 -16.93
C MET A 105 -10.08 1.32 -18.41
N ASP A 106 -11.07 2.15 -18.71
CA ASP A 106 -11.67 2.22 -20.05
C ASP A 106 -11.03 3.30 -20.92
N ARG A 107 -10.43 4.33 -20.31
CA ARG A 107 -9.77 5.48 -20.96
C ARG A 107 -10.61 6.25 -21.99
N THR A 108 -11.93 6.10 -21.98
CA THR A 108 -12.86 6.87 -22.82
C THR A 108 -12.95 8.33 -22.39
N GLU A 109 -13.29 9.23 -23.32
CA GLU A 109 -13.38 10.67 -23.05
C GLU A 109 -14.60 11.01 -22.18
N GLU A 110 -15.69 10.24 -22.26
CA GLU A 110 -16.86 10.37 -21.39
C GLU A 110 -16.47 10.15 -19.92
N ASN A 111 -15.72 9.08 -19.63
CA ASN A 111 -15.21 8.78 -18.29
C ASN A 111 -14.24 9.86 -17.79
N ARG A 112 -13.45 10.46 -18.69
CA ARG A 112 -12.56 11.57 -18.37
C ARG A 112 -13.36 12.82 -17.99
N GLN A 113 -14.45 13.11 -18.70
CA GLN A 113 -15.32 14.24 -18.42
C GLN A 113 -16.07 14.05 -17.10
N GLU A 114 -16.62 12.85 -16.85
CA GLU A 114 -17.28 12.49 -15.59
C GLU A 114 -16.31 12.68 -14.40
N TYR A 115 -15.07 12.23 -14.54
CA TYR A 115 -14.03 12.44 -13.52
C TYR A 115 -13.75 13.94 -13.27
N LYS A 116 -13.65 14.77 -14.31
CA LYS A 116 -13.43 16.22 -14.18
C LYS A 116 -14.60 16.91 -13.47
N GLU A 117 -15.82 16.53 -13.78
CA GLU A 117 -17.02 17.09 -13.14
C GLU A 117 -17.10 16.73 -11.66
N LEU A 118 -16.86 15.47 -11.31
CA LEU A 118 -16.78 15.02 -9.92
C LEU A 118 -15.62 15.69 -9.19
N GLN A 119 -14.49 15.93 -9.86
CA GLN A 119 -13.39 16.69 -9.27
C GLN A 119 -13.79 18.13 -8.95
N ARG A 120 -14.56 18.80 -9.83
CA ARG A 120 -15.10 20.15 -9.56
C ARG A 120 -16.10 20.13 -8.41
N ARG A 121 -17.00 19.14 -8.35
CA ARG A 121 -17.97 18.97 -7.25
C ARG A 121 -17.27 18.81 -5.91
N VAL A 122 -16.25 17.94 -5.81
CA VAL A 122 -15.44 17.79 -4.59
C VAL A 122 -14.82 19.12 -4.16
N LYS A 123 -14.26 19.92 -5.09
CA LYS A 123 -13.69 21.24 -4.74
C LYS A 123 -14.75 22.18 -4.16
N LYS A 124 -15.97 22.16 -4.69
CA LYS A 124 -17.10 22.94 -4.16
C LYS A 124 -17.48 22.50 -2.76
N GLU A 125 -17.68 21.20 -2.54
CA GLU A 125 -18.09 20.69 -1.21
C GLU A 125 -17.01 20.92 -0.15
N VAL A 126 -15.73 20.75 -0.49
CA VAL A 126 -14.61 21.09 0.41
C VAL A 126 -14.61 22.59 0.74
N SER A 127 -14.96 23.45 -0.22
CA SER A 127 -15.05 24.90 0.02
C SER A 127 -16.28 25.30 0.85
N LYS A 128 -17.36 24.51 0.85
CA LYS A 128 -18.52 24.77 1.71
C LYS A 128 -18.28 24.31 3.15
N ALA A 129 -17.49 23.25 3.32
CA ALA A 129 -17.15 22.69 4.62
C ALA A 129 -16.02 23.45 5.35
N LYS A 130 -15.30 24.33 4.64
CA LYS A 130 -14.27 25.22 5.19
C LYS A 130 -14.88 26.56 5.57
#